data_AF-A0A087TS34-F1
#
_entry.id   AF-A0A087TS34-F1
#
_cell.length_a   1.000
_cell.length_b   1.000
_cell.length_c   1.000
_cell.angle_alpha   90.00
_cell.angle_beta   90.00
_cell.angle_gamma   90.00
#
_symmetry.space_group_name_H-M   'P 1'
#
loop_
_entity.id
_entity.type
_entity.pdbx_description
1 polymer ?
#
loop_
_entity_poly.entity_id
_entity_poly.type
_entity_poly.pdbx_seq_one_letter_code
_entity_poly.pdbx_strand_id
1 'polypeptide(L)'
;MVATGIRNVAKFDFIDRPSDENIAAAIKQLKLLEAIVENDGILELTDCGRRMVTFPLDPRFSKMILTSKTYKCTDEILTIISLLSVDSIFYASLSQREKFAEVREKFESSEGDLIMLLNVYKAYKNVKGNPSWCHENCINSRNVKKAITVRKQLSSLCEKIGIKSCSCNKETIRIRKCLASGLFMNAAQLQKDKTYKMIEGNQIVKIHPSSCLFKALPSCCLYTELVQTSKFFMRNVTSIWEETLLEVAPLYCKDKPIQRFQLVPVFESSSVNFPHRPEDYENSKKRKR
;
A
#
# COMPACT_ATOMS: atom_id res chain seq x y z
N MET A 1 -6.08 9.85 -21.13
CA MET A 1 -7.28 10.30 -21.88
C MET A 1 -7.78 11.66 -21.38
N VAL A 2 -8.26 11.80 -20.14
CA VAL A 2 -8.75 13.11 -19.65
C VAL A 2 -7.65 14.18 -19.70
N ALA A 3 -6.43 13.83 -19.30
CA ALA A 3 -5.26 14.72 -19.39
C ALA A 3 -4.89 15.17 -20.82
N THR A 4 -5.27 14.40 -21.84
CA THR A 4 -5.00 14.71 -23.25
C THR A 4 -6.15 15.46 -23.91
N GLY A 5 -7.15 15.91 -23.13
CA GLY A 5 -8.29 16.68 -23.62
C GLY A 5 -9.52 15.83 -23.99
N ILE A 6 -9.48 14.50 -23.82
CA ILE A 6 -10.63 13.64 -24.10
C ILE A 6 -11.58 13.70 -22.89
N ARG A 7 -12.64 14.51 -23.03
CA ARG A 7 -13.60 14.78 -21.94
C ARG A 7 -14.76 13.78 -21.87
N ASN A 8 -15.08 13.12 -22.98
CA ASN A 8 -16.10 12.07 -23.02
C ASN A 8 -15.46 10.74 -23.43
N VAL A 9 -15.13 9.91 -22.44
CA VAL A 9 -14.49 8.60 -22.65
C VAL A 9 -15.47 7.59 -23.25
N ALA A 10 -16.77 7.68 -22.94
CA ALA A 10 -17.78 6.77 -23.47
C ALA A 10 -18.05 6.94 -24.97
N LYS A 11 -17.74 8.11 -25.53
CA LYS A 11 -17.81 8.40 -26.98
C LYS A 11 -16.46 8.31 -27.69
N PHE A 12 -15.41 7.93 -26.98
CA PHE A 12 -14.09 7.80 -27.60
C PHE A 12 -14.05 6.59 -28.53
N ASP A 13 -13.43 6.77 -29.69
CA ASP A 13 -13.30 5.75 -30.74
C ASP A 13 -12.13 4.81 -30.41
N PHE A 14 -12.42 3.76 -29.65
CA PHE A 14 -11.45 2.72 -29.33
C PHE A 14 -11.38 1.70 -30.47
N ILE A 15 -10.16 1.28 -30.82
CA ILE A 15 -9.96 0.15 -31.75
C ILE A 15 -10.63 -1.12 -31.17
N ASP A 16 -10.32 -1.43 -29.92
CA ASP A 16 -11.00 -2.47 -29.13
C ASP A 16 -11.60 -1.81 -27.89
N ARG A 17 -12.91 -1.56 -27.94
CA ARG A 17 -13.61 -0.85 -26.87
C ARG A 17 -13.72 -1.73 -25.60
N PRO A 18 -13.27 -1.26 -24.42
CA PRO A 18 -13.56 -1.92 -23.16
C PRO A 18 -15.05 -1.94 -22.85
N SER A 19 -15.53 -2.89 -22.04
CA SER A 19 -16.93 -2.88 -21.59
C SER A 19 -17.28 -1.58 -20.87
N ASP A 20 -18.53 -1.13 -21.01
CA ASP A 20 -18.99 0.09 -20.36
C ASP A 20 -18.88 0.00 -18.83
N GLU A 21 -19.03 -1.20 -18.26
CA GLU A 21 -18.80 -1.49 -16.84
C GLU A 21 -17.35 -1.18 -16.43
N ASN A 22 -16.36 -1.58 -17.23
CA ASN A 22 -14.95 -1.32 -16.94
C ASN A 22 -14.62 0.18 -17.05
N ILE A 23 -15.18 0.87 -18.05
CA ILE A 23 -15.03 2.32 -18.20
C ILE A 23 -15.64 3.04 -16.99
N ALA A 24 -16.86 2.66 -16.59
CA ALA A 24 -17.55 3.23 -15.44
C ALA A 24 -16.80 2.96 -14.14
N ALA A 25 -16.27 1.75 -13.94
CA ALA A 25 -15.46 1.40 -12.78
C ALA A 25 -14.18 2.23 -12.71
N ALA A 26 -13.48 2.44 -13.83
CA ALA A 26 -12.29 3.28 -13.89
C ALA A 26 -12.60 4.76 -13.57
N ILE A 27 -13.69 5.30 -14.10
CA ILE A 27 -14.16 6.67 -13.78
C ILE A 27 -14.49 6.78 -12.29
N LYS A 28 -15.24 5.81 -11.74
CA LYS A 28 -15.57 5.76 -10.30
C LYS A 28 -14.30 5.75 -9.44
N GLN A 29 -13.31 4.92 -9.79
CA GLN A 29 -12.03 4.86 -9.08
C GLN A 29 -11.29 6.20 -9.11
N LEU A 30 -11.23 6.86 -10.27
CA LEU A 30 -10.58 8.18 -10.41
C LEU A 30 -11.32 9.27 -9.63
N LYS A 31 -12.65 9.24 -9.59
CA LYS A 31 -13.46 10.15 -8.76
C LYS A 31 -13.17 9.94 -7.27
N LEU A 32 -13.12 8.68 -6.81
CA LEU A 32 -12.81 8.34 -5.41
C LEU A 32 -11.39 8.77 -5.00
N LEU A 33 -10.43 8.75 -5.94
CA LEU A 33 -9.08 9.28 -5.73
C LEU A 33 -9.01 10.82 -5.80
N GLU A 34 -10.14 11.48 -6.07
CA GLU A 34 -10.28 12.93 -6.28
C GLU A 34 -9.46 13.41 -7.48
N ALA A 35 -9.18 12.54 -8.45
CA ALA A 35 -8.39 12.86 -9.63
C ALA A 35 -9.22 13.57 -10.72
N ILE A 36 -10.51 13.26 -10.80
CA ILE A 36 -11.43 13.85 -11.78
C ILE A 36 -12.74 14.26 -11.12
N VAL A 37 -13.40 15.24 -11.73
CA VAL A 37 -14.80 15.60 -11.49
C VAL A 37 -15.59 15.40 -12.77
N GLU A 38 -16.90 15.20 -12.63
CA GLU A 38 -17.81 15.11 -13.77
C GLU A 38 -18.89 16.17 -13.61
N ASN A 39 -19.00 17.06 -14.59
CA ASN A 39 -20.03 18.09 -14.68
C ASN A 39 -20.76 17.90 -16.01
N ASP A 40 -22.08 17.69 -15.98
CA ASP A 40 -22.92 17.53 -17.19
C ASP A 40 -22.39 16.48 -18.19
N GLY A 41 -21.84 15.36 -17.68
CA GLY A 41 -21.28 14.29 -18.51
C GLY A 41 -19.89 14.58 -19.10
N ILE A 42 -19.25 15.69 -18.68
CA ILE A 42 -17.91 16.11 -19.10
C ILE A 42 -16.93 15.82 -17.95
N LEU A 43 -15.92 14.98 -18.23
CA LEU A 43 -14.85 14.68 -17.29
C LEU A 43 -13.75 15.75 -17.34
N GLU A 44 -13.40 16.26 -16.16
CA GLU A 44 -12.32 17.25 -16.00
C GLU A 44 -11.35 16.83 -14.91
N LEU A 45 -10.06 17.16 -15.10
CA LEU A 45 -9.05 16.94 -14.06
C LEU A 45 -9.23 17.96 -12.94
N THR A 46 -9.15 17.49 -11.70
CA THR A 46 -8.95 18.34 -10.53
C THR A 46 -7.49 18.79 -10.45
N ASP A 47 -7.16 19.68 -9.50
CA ASP A 47 -5.76 20.03 -9.23
C ASP A 47 -4.96 18.83 -8.69
N CYS A 48 -5.61 17.95 -7.91
CA CYS A 48 -5.02 16.68 -7.52
C CYS A 48 -4.71 15.82 -8.74
N GLY A 49 -5.70 15.66 -9.65
CA GLY A 49 -5.53 14.92 -10.90
C GLY A 49 -4.42 15.45 -11.79
N ARG A 50 -4.35 16.77 -11.98
CA ARG A 50 -3.27 17.43 -12.74
C ARG A 50 -1.89 17.09 -12.21
N ARG A 51 -1.73 17.06 -10.87
CA ARG A 51 -0.46 16.69 -10.23
C ARG A 51 -0.20 15.17 -10.29
N MET A 52 -1.24 14.34 -10.25
CA MET A 52 -1.11 12.88 -10.37
C MET A 52 -0.57 12.47 -11.75
N VAL A 53 -0.99 13.16 -12.82
CA VAL A 53 -0.55 12.91 -14.20
C VAL A 53 0.96 13.11 -14.39
N THR A 54 1.61 13.89 -13.52
CA THR A 54 3.06 14.09 -13.57
C THR A 54 3.85 12.80 -13.32
N PHE A 55 3.26 11.82 -12.64
CA PHE A 55 3.93 10.56 -12.30
C PHE A 55 3.51 9.45 -13.27
N PRO A 56 4.46 8.69 -13.87
CA PRO A 56 4.18 7.56 -14.74
C PRO A 56 3.82 6.32 -13.91
N LEU A 57 2.78 6.42 -13.08
CA LEU A 57 2.37 5.41 -12.12
C LEU A 57 0.85 5.20 -12.16
N ASP A 58 0.41 4.09 -11.58
CA ASP A 58 -1.01 3.91 -11.24
C ASP A 58 -1.51 5.10 -10.38
N PRO A 59 -2.69 5.67 -10.67
CA PRO A 59 -3.30 6.74 -9.89
C PRO A 59 -3.24 6.54 -8.37
N ARG A 60 -3.40 5.32 -7.86
CA ARG A 60 -3.32 5.06 -6.40
C ARG A 60 -1.95 5.39 -5.81
N PHE A 61 -0.87 5.06 -6.52
CA PHE A 61 0.49 5.36 -6.08
C PHE A 61 0.81 6.85 -6.23
N SER A 62 0.34 7.49 -7.31
CA SER A 62 0.45 8.95 -7.46
C SER A 62 -0.26 9.68 -6.30
N LYS A 63 -1.46 9.23 -5.92
CA LYS A 63 -2.20 9.79 -4.76
C LYS A 63 -1.40 9.66 -3.45
N MET A 64 -0.76 8.51 -3.23
CA MET A 64 0.11 8.30 -2.06
C MET A 64 1.29 9.27 -2.04
N ILE A 65 1.98 9.48 -3.17
CA ILE A 65 3.07 10.46 -3.26
C ILE A 65 2.58 11.86 -2.91
N LEU A 66 1.45 12.30 -3.47
CA LEU A 66 0.89 13.63 -3.18
C LEU A 66 0.53 13.79 -1.70
N THR A 67 -0.05 12.76 -1.09
CA THR A 67 -0.52 12.78 0.30
C THR A 67 0.62 12.60 1.31
N SER A 68 1.77 12.05 0.89
CA SER A 68 2.93 11.81 1.75
C SER A 68 3.48 13.08 2.40
N LYS A 69 3.28 14.25 1.78
CA LYS A 69 3.60 15.56 2.37
C LYS A 69 2.83 15.83 3.65
N THR A 70 1.53 15.49 3.67
CA THR A 70 0.65 15.67 4.84
C THR A 70 1.10 14.79 6.01
N TYR A 71 1.46 13.54 5.72
CA TYR A 71 1.94 12.59 6.72
C TYR A 71 3.45 12.66 7.00
N LYS A 72 4.18 13.57 6.34
CA LYS A 72 5.63 13.77 6.51
C LYS A 72 6.46 12.49 6.32
N CYS A 73 6.11 11.68 5.32
CA CYS A 73 6.73 10.37 5.04
C CYS A 73 7.06 10.18 3.55
N THR A 74 7.36 11.27 2.83
CA THR A 74 7.67 11.27 1.40
C THR A 74 8.82 10.31 1.07
N ASP A 75 9.87 10.29 1.87
CA ASP A 75 11.07 9.49 1.60
C ASP A 75 10.78 7.98 1.61
N GLU A 76 10.00 7.54 2.60
CA GLU A 76 9.58 6.14 2.74
C GLU A 76 8.61 5.73 1.65
N ILE A 77 7.63 6.58 1.32
CA ILE A 77 6.62 6.30 0.29
C ILE A 77 7.27 6.21 -1.10
N LEU A 78 8.19 7.12 -1.43
CA LEU A 78 8.96 7.02 -2.68
C LEU A 78 9.75 5.73 -2.74
N THR A 79 10.36 5.30 -1.63
CA THR A 79 11.12 4.05 -1.56
C THR A 79 10.21 2.84 -1.77
N ILE A 80 9.08 2.76 -1.06
CA ILE A 80 8.10 1.67 -1.17
C ILE A 80 7.58 1.56 -2.60
N ILE A 81 7.11 2.66 -3.20
CA ILE A 81 6.57 2.66 -4.56
C ILE A 81 7.64 2.21 -5.56
N SER A 82 8.88 2.68 -5.40
CA SER A 82 9.98 2.30 -6.29
C SER A 82 10.33 0.82 -6.23
N LEU A 83 10.18 0.19 -5.06
CA LEU A 83 10.37 -1.25 -4.87
C LEU A 83 9.21 -2.06 -5.46
N LEU A 84 7.98 -1.52 -5.41
CA LEU A 84 6.81 -2.12 -6.04
C LEU A 84 6.82 -1.98 -7.58
N SER A 85 7.54 -1.01 -8.13
CA SER A 85 7.67 -0.80 -9.58
C SER A 85 8.72 -1.66 -10.28
N VAL A 86 9.40 -2.56 -9.55
CA VAL A 86 10.40 -3.47 -10.11
C VAL A 86 10.03 -4.91 -9.82
N ASP A 87 10.66 -5.83 -10.55
CA ASP A 87 10.60 -7.26 -10.22
C ASP A 87 11.08 -7.50 -8.79
N SER A 88 10.62 -8.59 -8.17
CA SER A 88 10.90 -8.90 -6.77
C SER A 88 12.39 -8.72 -6.41
N ILE A 89 12.65 -8.00 -5.34
CA ILE A 89 14.01 -7.80 -4.81
C ILE A 89 14.54 -9.02 -4.09
N PHE A 90 13.68 -10.01 -3.83
CA PHE A 90 14.06 -11.29 -3.26
C PHE A 90 14.21 -12.32 -4.37
N TYR A 91 15.22 -13.20 -4.25
CA TYR A 91 15.31 -14.40 -5.07
C TYR A 91 15.48 -15.62 -4.16
N ALA A 92 14.68 -16.65 -4.40
CA ALA A 92 14.80 -17.91 -3.67
C ALA A 92 14.56 -19.06 -4.65
N SER A 93 15.55 -19.96 -4.77
CA SER A 93 15.34 -21.24 -5.45
C SER A 93 14.53 -22.18 -4.55
N LEU A 94 13.98 -23.25 -5.12
CA LEU A 94 13.27 -24.28 -4.36
C LEU A 94 14.13 -24.89 -3.25
N SER A 95 15.43 -25.09 -3.51
CA SER A 95 16.40 -25.63 -2.56
C SER A 95 16.79 -24.67 -1.44
N GLN A 96 16.54 -23.36 -1.59
CA GLN A 96 16.92 -22.33 -0.61
C GLN A 96 15.73 -21.82 0.22
N ARG A 97 14.58 -22.49 0.18
CA ARG A 97 13.35 -22.02 0.83
C ARG A 97 13.47 -21.80 2.34
N GLU A 98 14.10 -22.73 3.06
CA GLU A 98 14.28 -22.63 4.51
C GLU A 98 15.22 -21.48 4.87
N LYS A 99 16.39 -21.43 4.22
CA LYS A 99 17.33 -20.31 4.34
C LYS A 99 16.67 -18.97 4.03
N PHE A 100 15.84 -18.91 3.00
CA PHE A 100 15.12 -17.69 2.63
C PHE A 100 14.16 -17.26 3.74
N ALA A 101 13.45 -18.19 4.38
CA ALA A 101 12.56 -17.89 5.50
C ALA A 101 13.34 -17.29 6.68
N GLU A 102 14.46 -17.90 7.08
CA GLU A 102 15.32 -17.40 8.17
C GLU A 102 15.90 -16.01 7.88
N VAL A 103 16.37 -15.80 6.64
CA VAL A 103 16.89 -14.50 6.21
C VAL A 103 15.79 -13.45 6.22
N ARG A 104 14.60 -13.81 5.73
CA ARG A 104 13.46 -12.92 5.64
C ARG A 104 12.98 -12.48 7.02
N GLU A 105 12.95 -13.39 7.99
CA GLU A 105 12.57 -13.14 9.38
C GLU A 105 13.33 -11.94 9.98
N LYS A 106 14.62 -11.77 9.64
CA LYS A 106 15.45 -10.63 10.08
C LYS A 106 14.90 -9.26 9.69
N PHE A 107 14.11 -9.19 8.63
CA PHE A 107 13.55 -7.95 8.10
C PHE A 107 12.04 -7.82 8.33
N GLU A 108 11.39 -8.89 8.83
CA GLU A 108 9.95 -8.91 9.04
C GLU A 108 9.50 -7.77 9.96
N SER A 109 8.29 -7.30 9.71
CA SER A 109 7.68 -6.22 10.47
C SER A 109 6.25 -6.62 10.80
N SER A 110 5.88 -6.42 12.06
CA SER A 110 4.51 -6.64 12.56
C SER A 110 3.47 -5.77 11.85
N GLU A 111 3.92 -4.70 11.19
CA GLU A 111 3.09 -3.75 10.46
C GLU A 111 2.86 -4.16 9.00
N GLY A 112 3.68 -5.05 8.45
CA GLY A 112 3.44 -5.67 7.15
C GLY A 112 4.59 -5.62 6.15
N ASP A 113 4.31 -6.16 4.96
CA ASP A 113 5.28 -6.45 3.92
C ASP A 113 5.93 -5.18 3.36
N LEU A 114 5.19 -4.06 3.28
CA LEU A 114 5.72 -2.81 2.76
C LEU A 114 6.75 -2.17 3.71
N ILE A 115 6.59 -2.37 5.03
CA ILE A 115 7.58 -1.93 6.02
C ILE A 115 8.79 -2.87 5.99
N MET A 116 8.59 -4.18 5.83
CA MET A 116 9.69 -5.13 5.59
C MET A 116 10.52 -4.74 4.36
N LEU A 117 9.89 -4.39 3.23
CA LEU A 117 10.60 -3.91 2.03
C LEU A 117 11.43 -2.65 2.31
N LEU A 118 10.90 -1.72 3.11
CA LEU A 118 11.63 -0.53 3.53
C LEU A 118 12.85 -0.88 4.41
N ASN A 119 12.71 -1.84 5.32
CA ASN A 119 13.81 -2.32 6.17
C ASN A 119 14.94 -2.94 5.34
N VAL A 120 14.59 -3.78 4.36
CA VAL A 120 15.54 -4.39 3.42
C VAL A 120 16.29 -3.32 2.62
N TYR A 121 15.57 -2.33 2.10
CA TYR A 121 16.18 -1.22 1.36
C TYR A 121 17.17 -0.42 2.21
N LYS A 122 16.77 -0.08 3.45
CA LYS A 122 17.65 0.63 4.40
C LYS A 122 18.90 -0.19 4.72
N ALA A 123 18.77 -1.49 4.97
CA ALA A 123 19.89 -2.39 5.20
C ALA A 123 20.83 -2.48 4.00
N TYR A 124 20.28 -2.66 2.79
CA TYR A 124 21.05 -2.68 1.54
C TYR A 124 21.85 -1.37 1.32
N LYS A 125 21.22 -0.22 1.60
CA LYS A 125 21.86 1.10 1.54
C LYS A 125 23.01 1.23 2.54
N ASN A 126 22.84 0.74 3.76
CA ASN A 126 23.84 0.80 4.82
C ASN A 126 25.10 -0.01 4.46
N VAL A 127 24.93 -1.17 3.84
CA VAL A 127 26.06 -1.99 3.34
C VAL A 127 26.57 -1.53 1.97
N LYS A 128 26.09 -0.39 1.46
CA LYS A 128 26.48 0.19 0.17
C LYS A 128 26.34 -0.78 -1.01
N GLY A 129 25.36 -1.69 -0.95
CA GLY A 129 25.12 -2.69 -1.98
C GLY A 129 26.18 -3.78 -2.09
N ASN A 130 26.81 -4.15 -0.97
CA ASN A 130 27.78 -5.25 -0.88
C ASN A 130 27.23 -6.55 -1.53
N PRO A 131 27.91 -7.11 -2.55
CA PRO A 131 27.45 -8.32 -3.23
C PRO A 131 27.36 -9.57 -2.35
N SER A 132 28.30 -9.77 -1.41
CA SER A 132 28.28 -10.90 -0.47
C SER A 132 27.04 -10.81 0.42
N TRP A 133 26.78 -9.62 0.98
CA TRP A 133 25.58 -9.38 1.78
C TRP A 133 24.30 -9.65 0.99
N CYS A 134 24.25 -9.26 -0.28
CA CYS A 134 23.10 -9.54 -1.15
C CYS A 134 22.90 -11.04 -1.34
N HIS A 135 23.98 -11.78 -1.58
CA HIS A 135 23.93 -13.23 -1.75
C HIS A 135 23.50 -13.96 -0.47
N GLU A 136 24.08 -13.58 0.67
CA GLU A 136 23.75 -14.12 1.99
C GLU A 136 22.29 -13.86 2.38
N ASN A 137 21.76 -12.69 2.01
CA ASN A 137 20.39 -12.28 2.33
C ASN A 137 19.39 -12.50 1.18
N CYS A 138 19.74 -13.31 0.16
CA CYS A 138 18.82 -13.64 -0.94
C CYS A 138 18.23 -12.41 -1.66
N ILE A 139 19.02 -11.32 -1.76
CA ILE A 139 18.62 -10.05 -2.35
C ILE A 139 19.15 -9.92 -3.78
N ASN A 140 18.26 -9.65 -4.72
CA ASN A 140 18.59 -9.35 -6.09
C ASN A 140 19.08 -7.90 -6.22
N SER A 141 20.40 -7.71 -6.14
CA SER A 141 21.03 -6.38 -6.25
C SER A 141 20.67 -5.64 -7.55
N ARG A 142 20.45 -6.35 -8.66
CA ARG A 142 20.04 -5.73 -9.93
C ARG A 142 18.67 -5.04 -9.79
N ASN A 143 17.71 -5.71 -9.17
CA ASN A 143 16.36 -5.16 -8.98
C ASN A 143 16.38 -4.01 -7.95
N VAL A 144 17.18 -4.11 -6.89
CA VAL A 144 17.34 -2.99 -5.94
C VAL A 144 17.97 -1.78 -6.61
N LYS A 145 18.98 -1.96 -7.48
CA LYS A 145 19.58 -0.86 -8.26
C LYS A 145 18.57 -0.22 -9.21
N LYS A 146 17.72 -1.01 -9.88
CA LYS A 146 16.60 -0.48 -10.69
C LYS A 146 15.66 0.36 -9.83
N ALA A 147 15.27 -0.13 -8.65
CA ALA A 147 14.41 0.60 -7.73
C ALA A 147 15.05 1.93 -7.26
N ILE A 148 16.36 1.95 -7.02
CA ILE A 148 17.09 3.21 -6.71
C ILE A 148 16.99 4.21 -7.87
N THR A 149 17.08 3.77 -9.12
CA THR A 149 16.92 4.63 -10.29
C THR A 149 15.49 5.17 -10.41
N VAL A 150 14.48 4.32 -10.27
CA VAL A 150 13.06 4.73 -10.24
C VAL A 150 12.83 5.75 -9.13
N ARG A 151 13.35 5.51 -7.94
CA ARG A 151 13.24 6.42 -6.80
C ARG A 151 13.84 7.80 -7.08
N LYS A 152 14.99 7.87 -7.75
CA LYS A 152 15.60 9.15 -8.16
C LYS A 152 14.71 9.91 -9.15
N GLN A 153 14.13 9.21 -10.12
CA GLN A 153 13.20 9.80 -11.07
C GLN A 153 11.96 10.35 -10.37
N LEU A 154 11.33 9.56 -9.48
CA LEU A 154 10.17 10.01 -8.71
C LEU A 154 10.49 11.18 -7.77
N SER A 155 11.67 11.19 -7.15
CA SER A 155 12.15 12.31 -6.33
C SER A 155 12.29 13.60 -7.15
N SER A 156 12.87 13.53 -8.35
CA SER A 156 12.98 14.68 -9.24
C SER A 156 11.61 15.21 -9.68
N LEU A 157 10.65 14.31 -9.95
CA LEU A 157 9.27 14.72 -10.26
C LEU A 157 8.60 15.40 -9.05
N CYS A 158 8.82 14.91 -7.83
CA CYS A 158 8.33 15.53 -6.61
C CYS A 158 8.86 16.96 -6.44
N GLU A 159 10.16 17.16 -6.65
CA GLU A 159 10.81 18.48 -6.57
C GLU A 159 10.20 19.47 -7.58
N LYS A 160 9.98 19.04 -8.82
CA LYS A 160 9.34 19.86 -9.88
C LYS A 160 7.95 20.35 -9.49
N ILE A 161 7.19 19.57 -8.73
CA ILE A 161 5.83 19.93 -8.29
C ILE A 161 5.76 20.41 -6.82
N GLY A 162 6.90 20.80 -6.25
CA GLY A 162 6.99 21.42 -4.92
C GLY A 162 6.75 20.48 -3.73
N ILE A 163 6.96 19.17 -3.92
CA ILE A 163 6.92 18.17 -2.83
C ILE A 163 8.35 17.97 -2.32
N LYS A 164 8.62 18.49 -1.13
CA LYS A 164 9.91 18.28 -0.46
C LYS A 164 10.01 16.85 0.07
N SER A 165 11.21 16.27 -0.01
CA SER A 165 11.50 15.03 0.69
C SER A 165 11.45 15.25 2.20
N CYS A 166 10.78 14.35 2.91
CA CYS A 166 10.64 14.36 4.35
C CYS A 166 10.54 12.91 4.83
N SER A 167 11.20 12.58 5.94
CA SER A 167 11.19 11.24 6.53
C SER A 167 10.45 11.27 7.87
N CYS A 168 9.63 10.25 8.11
CA CYS A 168 8.98 10.03 9.40
C CYS A 168 9.80 9.10 10.32
N ASN A 169 11.05 8.80 9.97
CA ASN A 169 11.96 7.94 10.73
C ASN A 169 11.37 6.55 11.04
N LYS A 170 10.97 6.33 12.30
CA LYS A 170 10.42 5.06 12.82
C LYS A 170 8.90 5.12 13.03
N GLU A 171 8.24 6.25 12.75
CA GLU A 171 6.79 6.40 12.96
C GLU A 171 5.98 5.73 11.84
N THR A 172 5.93 4.39 11.84
CA THR A 172 5.27 3.58 10.81
C THR A 172 3.78 3.85 10.66
N ILE A 173 3.12 4.41 11.68
CA ILE A 173 1.71 4.84 11.62
C ILE A 173 1.50 5.87 10.51
N ARG A 174 2.42 6.84 10.36
CA ARG A 174 2.30 7.87 9.32
C ARG A 174 2.40 7.28 7.91
N ILE A 175 3.30 6.32 7.73
CA ILE A 175 3.44 5.55 6.49
C ILE A 175 2.13 4.81 6.21
N ARG A 176 1.58 4.09 7.19
CA ARG A 176 0.34 3.32 7.04
C ARG A 176 -0.87 4.19 6.69
N LYS A 177 -1.04 5.35 7.33
CA LYS A 177 -2.08 6.32 6.95
C LYS A 177 -1.90 6.84 5.52
N CYS A 178 -0.66 7.10 5.12
CA CYS A 178 -0.36 7.51 3.74
C CYS A 178 -0.58 6.39 2.71
N LEU A 179 -0.29 5.13 3.06
CA LEU A 179 -0.62 3.98 2.20
C LEU A 179 -2.14 3.87 2.04
N ALA A 180 -2.90 4.03 3.13
CA ALA A 180 -4.35 3.95 3.12
C ALA A 180 -5.00 5.01 2.21
N SER A 181 -4.43 6.22 2.11
CA SER A 181 -4.99 7.27 1.25
C SER A 181 -4.96 6.95 -0.25
N GLY A 182 -4.13 6.00 -0.70
CA GLY A 182 -4.17 5.48 -2.08
C GLY A 182 -4.79 4.10 -2.20
N LEU A 183 -4.63 3.25 -1.18
CA LEU A 183 -5.02 1.84 -1.23
C LEU A 183 -6.35 1.53 -0.54
N PHE A 184 -7.15 2.51 -0.13
CA PHE A 184 -8.41 2.27 0.59
C PHE A 184 -9.41 1.38 -0.17
N MET A 185 -9.38 1.37 -1.50
CA MET A 185 -10.18 0.44 -2.32
C MET A 185 -9.62 -0.99 -2.33
N ASN A 186 -8.34 -1.15 -2.00
CA ASN A 186 -7.63 -2.42 -1.84
C ASN A 186 -7.48 -2.76 -0.35
N ALA A 187 -8.61 -2.76 0.36
CA ALA A 187 -8.68 -3.07 1.78
C ALA A 187 -9.52 -4.33 2.02
N ALA A 188 -9.14 -5.10 3.03
CA ALA A 188 -9.85 -6.30 3.46
C ALA A 188 -9.98 -6.34 4.98
N GLN A 189 -11.03 -6.99 5.45
CA GLN A 189 -11.35 -7.13 6.85
C GLN A 189 -11.51 -8.61 7.24
N LEU A 190 -10.91 -8.96 8.37
CA LEU A 190 -11.07 -10.26 9.01
C LEU A 190 -12.52 -10.41 9.49
N GLN A 191 -13.11 -11.56 9.19
CA GLN A 191 -14.46 -11.92 9.60
C GLN A 191 -14.42 -12.82 10.84
N LYS A 192 -15.56 -12.98 11.52
CA LYS A 192 -15.69 -13.83 12.71
C LYS A 192 -15.33 -15.31 12.45
N ASP A 193 -15.53 -15.78 11.22
CA ASP A 193 -15.17 -17.13 10.76
C ASP A 193 -13.68 -17.28 10.38
N LYS A 194 -12.84 -16.28 10.69
CA LYS A 194 -11.42 -16.20 10.35
C LYS A 194 -11.12 -16.16 8.85
N THR A 195 -12.11 -15.86 8.00
CA THR A 195 -11.88 -15.53 6.58
C THR A 195 -11.63 -14.03 6.41
N TYR A 196 -10.97 -13.64 5.32
CA TYR A 196 -10.92 -12.23 4.92
C TYR A 196 -11.93 -11.95 3.83
N LYS A 197 -12.59 -10.79 3.90
CA LYS A 197 -13.40 -10.25 2.82
C LYS A 197 -12.90 -8.89 2.41
N MET A 198 -12.84 -8.65 1.10
CA MET A 198 -12.56 -7.33 0.55
C MET A 198 -13.70 -6.38 0.89
N ILE A 199 -13.37 -5.13 1.22
CA ILE A 199 -14.36 -4.09 1.51
C ILE A 199 -15.11 -3.71 0.23
N GLU A 200 -14.40 -3.62 -0.90
CA GLU A 200 -15.01 -3.54 -2.22
C GLU A 200 -15.38 -4.94 -2.71
N GLY A 201 -16.60 -5.12 -3.25
CA GLY A 201 -17.03 -6.37 -3.88
C GLY A 201 -17.32 -7.55 -2.94
N ASN A 202 -17.03 -7.47 -1.63
CA ASN A 202 -17.35 -8.49 -0.62
C ASN A 202 -16.81 -9.90 -0.92
N GLN A 203 -15.77 -9.99 -1.74
CA GLN A 203 -15.21 -11.25 -2.19
C GLN A 203 -14.22 -11.82 -1.15
N ILE A 204 -14.28 -13.14 -0.96
CA ILE A 204 -13.44 -13.86 -0.01
C ILE A 204 -12.02 -13.95 -0.54
N VAL A 205 -11.08 -13.55 0.30
CA VAL A 205 -9.65 -13.51 -0.01
C VAL A 205 -8.84 -14.09 1.14
N LYS A 206 -7.56 -14.37 0.91
CA LYS A 206 -6.61 -14.83 1.92
C LYS A 206 -5.33 -14.02 1.86
N ILE A 207 -4.65 -13.84 3.00
CA ILE A 207 -3.28 -13.34 2.99
C ILE A 207 -2.39 -14.39 2.32
N HIS A 208 -1.55 -13.98 1.37
CA HIS A 208 -0.64 -14.89 0.70
C HIS A 208 0.37 -15.49 1.70
N PRO A 209 0.74 -16.79 1.62
CA PRO A 209 1.67 -17.44 2.56
C PRO A 209 3.05 -16.79 2.65
N SER A 210 3.46 -16.04 1.63
CA SER A 210 4.73 -15.31 1.62
C SER A 210 4.68 -13.97 2.36
N SER A 211 3.54 -13.58 2.94
CA SER A 211 3.42 -12.33 3.70
C SER A 211 3.91 -12.53 5.13
N CYS A 212 4.53 -11.50 5.72
CA CYS A 212 4.86 -11.51 7.15
C CYS A 212 3.60 -11.53 8.05
N LEU A 213 2.44 -11.14 7.51
CA LEU A 213 1.18 -11.12 8.23
C LEU A 213 0.36 -12.41 8.09
N PHE A 214 0.90 -13.44 7.41
CA PHE A 214 0.18 -14.68 7.14
C PHE A 214 -0.36 -15.36 8.42
N LYS A 215 0.41 -15.33 9.50
CA LYS A 215 0.03 -15.90 10.81
C LYS A 215 -0.58 -14.88 11.77
N ALA A 216 -0.39 -13.58 11.52
CA ALA A 216 -0.83 -12.53 12.42
C ALA A 216 -2.36 -12.34 12.38
N LEU A 217 -2.97 -12.40 11.21
CA LEU A 217 -4.41 -12.16 11.05
C LEU A 217 -4.87 -10.79 11.63
N PRO A 218 -4.32 -9.65 11.15
CA PRO A 218 -4.78 -8.32 11.57
C PRO A 218 -6.27 -8.11 11.25
N SER A 219 -7.00 -7.36 12.08
CA SER A 219 -8.45 -7.14 11.89
C SER A 219 -8.76 -6.45 10.55
N CYS A 220 -7.90 -5.51 10.13
CA CYS A 220 -7.99 -4.83 8.85
C CYS A 220 -6.61 -4.72 8.21
N CYS A 221 -6.57 -4.83 6.88
CA CYS A 221 -5.33 -4.71 6.12
C CYS A 221 -5.53 -4.11 4.73
N LEU A 222 -4.48 -3.48 4.23
CA LEU A 222 -4.32 -3.06 2.84
C LEU A 222 -3.51 -4.10 2.07
N TYR A 223 -3.73 -4.19 0.76
CA TYR A 223 -2.91 -4.98 -0.16
C TYR A 223 -2.63 -4.20 -1.44
N THR A 224 -1.54 -4.52 -2.15
CA THR A 224 -1.25 -3.85 -3.44
C THR A 224 -1.68 -4.68 -4.63
N GLU A 225 -1.74 -6.00 -4.48
CA GLU A 225 -2.00 -6.97 -5.53
C GLU A 225 -2.97 -8.05 -5.05
N LEU A 226 -3.82 -8.50 -5.97
CA LEU A 226 -4.70 -9.65 -5.79
C LEU A 226 -4.34 -10.69 -6.84
N VAL A 227 -3.90 -11.87 -6.41
CA VAL A 227 -3.50 -12.97 -7.30
C VAL A 227 -4.52 -14.10 -7.17
N GLN A 228 -5.08 -14.52 -8.30
CA GLN A 228 -5.97 -15.66 -8.38
C GLN A 228 -5.21 -16.91 -8.83
N THR A 229 -5.26 -17.96 -8.01
CA THR A 229 -4.85 -19.32 -8.40
C THR A 229 -6.03 -20.26 -8.21
N SER A 230 -5.98 -21.13 -7.19
CA SER A 230 -7.15 -21.87 -6.69
C SER A 230 -8.03 -21.02 -5.78
N LYS A 231 -7.45 -19.99 -5.15
CA LYS A 231 -8.11 -19.02 -4.27
C LYS A 231 -7.56 -17.63 -4.59
N PHE A 232 -8.25 -16.60 -4.12
CA PHE A 232 -7.76 -15.23 -4.21
C PHE A 232 -6.81 -14.93 -3.05
N PHE A 233 -5.60 -14.50 -3.37
CA PHE A 233 -4.56 -14.17 -2.40
C PHE A 233 -4.13 -12.71 -2.51
N MET A 234 -4.15 -12.03 -1.37
CA MET A 234 -3.63 -10.68 -1.20
C MET A 234 -2.11 -10.71 -1.04
N ARG A 235 -1.40 -9.86 -1.77
CA ARG A 235 0.05 -9.68 -1.68
C ARG A 235 0.43 -8.27 -1.25
N ASN A 236 1.62 -8.17 -0.67
CA ASN A 236 2.20 -6.95 -0.10
C ASN A 236 1.27 -6.32 0.94
N VAL A 237 0.93 -7.12 1.95
CA VAL A 237 -0.12 -6.80 2.92
C VAL A 237 0.44 -5.90 4.01
N THR A 238 -0.30 -4.85 4.36
CA THR A 238 0.03 -3.92 5.45
C THR A 238 -1.13 -3.86 6.43
N SER A 239 -0.87 -4.03 7.74
CA SER A 239 -1.90 -3.93 8.76
C SER A 239 -2.30 -2.48 9.00
N ILE A 240 -3.60 -2.23 9.12
CA ILE A 240 -4.16 -0.92 9.45
C ILE A 240 -5.29 -1.09 10.46
N TRP A 241 -5.73 0.02 11.05
CA TRP A 241 -6.96 0.04 11.83
C TRP A 241 -8.12 0.51 10.96
N GLU A 242 -9.33 0.04 11.27
CA GLU A 242 -10.55 0.40 10.53
C GLU A 242 -10.79 1.91 10.54
N GLU A 243 -10.47 2.57 11.65
CA GLU A 243 -10.58 4.02 11.81
C GLU A 243 -9.70 4.77 10.81
N THR A 244 -8.59 4.17 10.37
CA THR A 244 -7.74 4.77 9.34
C THR A 244 -8.47 4.91 8.02
N LEU A 245 -9.30 3.94 7.62
CA LEU A 245 -10.10 4.03 6.40
C LEU A 245 -11.17 5.12 6.50
N LEU A 246 -11.84 5.19 7.66
CA LEU A 246 -12.85 6.21 7.96
C LEU A 246 -12.25 7.63 7.92
N GLU A 247 -11.02 7.80 8.41
CA GLU A 247 -10.29 9.07 8.38
C GLU A 247 -9.85 9.46 6.96
N VAL A 248 -9.25 8.53 6.20
CA VAL A 248 -8.61 8.85 4.92
C VAL A 248 -9.56 8.84 3.72
N ALA A 249 -10.66 8.11 3.80
CA ALA A 249 -11.61 7.95 2.69
C ALA A 249 -13.07 7.88 3.20
N PRO A 250 -13.58 8.92 3.88
CA PRO A 250 -14.92 8.89 4.49
C PRO A 250 -16.04 8.70 3.45
N LEU A 251 -15.93 9.33 2.28
CA LEU A 251 -16.90 9.19 1.19
C LEU A 251 -16.99 7.76 0.66
N TYR A 252 -15.84 7.09 0.52
CA TYR A 252 -15.79 5.69 0.11
C TYR A 252 -16.41 4.77 1.18
N CYS A 253 -16.16 5.06 2.45
CA CYS A 253 -16.58 4.22 3.58
C CYS A 253 -18.06 4.33 3.93
N LYS A 254 -18.74 5.41 3.54
CA LYS A 254 -20.12 5.75 3.98
C LYS A 254 -21.11 4.60 3.83
N ASP A 255 -21.06 3.88 2.71
CA ASP A 255 -22.00 2.81 2.37
C ASP A 255 -21.35 1.41 2.48
N LYS A 256 -20.22 1.30 3.20
CA LYS A 256 -19.46 0.06 3.32
C LYS A 256 -19.65 -0.57 4.70
N PRO A 257 -19.79 -1.91 4.79
CA PRO A 257 -19.97 -2.62 6.06
C PRO A 257 -18.62 -2.77 6.80
N ILE A 258 -18.01 -1.66 7.20
CA ILE A 258 -16.75 -1.65 7.95
C ILE A 258 -17.07 -1.84 9.43
N GLN A 259 -16.74 -3.00 9.98
CA GLN A 259 -17.02 -3.34 11.37
C GLN A 259 -15.83 -2.97 12.26
N ARG A 260 -16.01 -2.21 13.35
CA ARG A 260 -14.93 -2.08 14.33
C ARG A 260 -14.74 -3.43 15.03
N PHE A 261 -13.60 -4.06 14.80
CA PHE A 261 -13.22 -5.26 15.55
C PHE A 261 -12.73 -4.82 16.94
N GLN A 262 -13.54 -5.06 17.98
CA GLN A 262 -13.04 -5.00 19.34
C GLN A 262 -12.06 -6.16 19.51
N LEU A 263 -10.78 -5.85 19.70
CA LEU A 263 -9.82 -6.85 20.17
C LEU A 263 -10.34 -7.31 21.53
N VAL A 264 -10.89 -8.53 21.60
CA VAL A 264 -11.07 -9.20 22.88
C VAL A 264 -9.68 -9.23 23.50
N PRO A 265 -9.47 -8.76 24.75
CA PRO A 265 -8.15 -8.80 25.36
C PRO A 265 -7.70 -10.25 25.36
N VAL A 266 -6.74 -10.56 24.49
CA VAL A 266 -6.10 -11.86 24.44
C VAL A 266 -5.29 -11.95 25.72
N PHE A 267 -5.79 -12.70 26.69
CA PHE A 267 -4.96 -13.16 27.80
C PHE A 267 -3.71 -13.80 27.19
N GLU A 268 -2.55 -13.32 27.65
CA GLU A 268 -1.22 -13.63 27.14
C GLU A 268 -1.02 -15.11 26.80
N SER A 269 -1.06 -15.47 25.52
CA SER A 269 -0.48 -16.75 25.06
C SER A 269 -0.06 -16.79 23.59
N SER A 270 -0.02 -15.65 22.88
CA SER A 270 0.50 -15.59 21.51
C SER A 270 1.54 -14.49 21.41
N SER A 271 2.78 -14.85 21.09
CA SER A 271 3.97 -14.01 20.92
C SER A 271 3.89 -12.95 19.82
N VAL A 272 2.70 -12.68 19.27
CA VAL A 272 2.47 -11.69 18.22
C VAL A 272 1.94 -10.40 18.89
N ASN A 273 2.85 -9.51 19.24
CA ASN A 273 2.49 -8.15 19.67
C ASN A 273 1.92 -7.37 18.49
N PHE A 274 0.59 -7.18 18.48
CA PHE A 274 -0.02 -6.21 17.57
C PHE A 274 0.31 -4.80 18.04
N PRO A 275 0.56 -3.86 17.11
CA PRO A 275 0.67 -2.46 17.50
C PRO A 275 -0.65 -2.02 18.16
N HIS A 276 -0.57 -1.53 19.41
CA HIS A 276 -1.73 -1.03 20.14
C HIS A 276 -2.38 0.13 19.38
N ARG A 277 -3.70 0.33 19.56
CA ARG A 277 -4.36 1.48 18.94
C ARG A 277 -3.76 2.77 19.51
N PRO A 278 -3.66 3.86 18.73
CA PRO A 278 -3.17 5.14 19.23
C PRO A 278 -3.89 5.60 20.52
N GLU A 279 -5.19 5.35 20.61
CA GLU A 279 -6.03 5.65 21.78
C GLU A 279 -5.63 4.84 23.04
N ASP A 280 -5.13 3.62 22.86
CA ASP A 280 -4.66 2.76 23.97
C ASP A 280 -3.35 3.32 24.58
N TYR A 281 -2.52 3.98 23.78
CA TYR A 281 -1.32 4.67 24.26
C TYR A 281 -1.65 5.95 25.06
N GLU A 282 -2.71 6.68 24.67
CA GLU A 282 -3.15 7.86 25.43
C GLU A 282 -3.82 7.47 26.76
N ASN A 283 -4.63 6.41 26.76
CA ASN A 283 -5.27 5.90 27.96
C ASN A 283 -4.28 5.26 28.94
N SER A 284 -3.23 4.59 28.45
CA SER A 284 -2.16 4.06 29.32
C SER A 284 -1.28 5.16 29.94
N LYS A 285 -1.11 6.31 29.27
CA LYS A 285 -0.46 7.50 29.86
C LYS A 285 -1.34 8.20 30.90
N LYS A 286 -2.66 8.24 30.70
CA LYS A 286 -3.61 8.80 31.68
C LYS A 286 -3.77 7.95 32.93
N ARG A 287 -3.64 6.61 32.84
CA ARG A 287 -3.69 5.69 33.99
C ARG A 287 -2.42 5.66 34.84
N LYS A 288 -1.31 6.26 34.37
CA LYS A 288 -0.03 6.35 35.10
C LYS A 288 0.20 7.74 35.73
N ARG A 289 -0.83 8.58 35.80
CA ARG A 289 -0.88 9.83 36.55
C ARG A 289 -1.98 9.74 37.58
#